data_AF-A0A2D9K0F7-F1
#
_entry.id   AF-A0A2D9K0F7-F1
#
_cell.length_a   1.000
_cell.length_b   1.000
_cell.length_c   1.000
_cell.angle_alpha   90.00
_cell.angle_beta   90.00
_cell.angle_gamma   90.00
#
_symmetry.space_group_name_H-M   'P 1'
#
loop_
_entity.id
_entity.type
_entity.pdbx_description
1 polymer ?
#
loop_
_entity_poly.entity_id
_entity_poly.type
_entity_poly.pdbx_seq_one_letter_code
_entity_poly.pdbx_strand_id
1 'polypeptide(L)'
;MSINHHRGFSLVEVLAAVAIIGIITFLAMPNIVAVKQDSENNLAISRAEAINIALVTFIQTNGHNNATNYWNQSSSDQHRYSLLAAHMAFAPAIIENYMPMGYTLQLPSSIDPLKKVSLIGPSGEILY
;
A
#
# COMPACT_ATOMS: atom_id res chain seq x y z
N MET A 1 -45.64 37.63 -18.89
CA MET A 1 -44.88 36.88 -19.90
C MET A 1 -43.40 37.08 -19.60
N SER A 2 -42.72 36.08 -19.04
CA SER A 2 -41.31 36.17 -18.63
C SER A 2 -40.39 35.89 -19.83
N ILE A 3 -39.40 36.75 -20.08
CA ILE A 3 -38.43 36.60 -21.15
C ILE A 3 -37.15 36.01 -20.54
N ASN A 4 -36.95 34.70 -20.70
CA ASN A 4 -35.76 34.01 -20.22
C ASN A 4 -34.57 34.28 -21.17
N HIS A 5 -33.65 35.15 -20.77
CA HIS A 5 -32.38 35.37 -21.45
C HIS A 5 -31.41 34.20 -21.18
N HIS A 6 -31.19 33.36 -22.18
CA HIS A 6 -30.15 32.34 -22.13
C HIS A 6 -28.80 33.00 -22.48
N ARG A 7 -27.97 33.26 -21.47
CA ARG A 7 -26.58 33.73 -21.67
C ARG A 7 -25.70 32.50 -21.96
N GLY A 8 -25.24 32.37 -23.19
CA GLY A 8 -24.22 31.39 -23.57
C GLY A 8 -22.81 31.87 -23.23
N PHE A 9 -21.88 30.93 -23.03
CA PHE A 9 -20.46 31.23 -22.86
C PHE A 9 -19.85 31.78 -24.16
N SER A 10 -19.06 32.85 -24.08
CA SER A 10 -18.24 33.29 -25.22
C SER A 10 -17.08 32.34 -25.46
N LEU A 11 -16.71 32.13 -26.73
CA LEU A 11 -15.55 31.32 -27.12
C LEU A 11 -14.27 31.83 -26.43
N VAL A 12 -14.11 33.16 -26.32
CA VAL A 12 -12.94 33.78 -25.67
C VAL A 12 -12.89 33.45 -24.17
N GLU A 13 -14.04 33.43 -23.49
CA GLU A 13 -14.10 33.09 -22.06
C GLU A 13 -13.74 31.62 -21.83
N VAL A 14 -14.20 30.72 -22.70
CA VAL A 14 -13.82 29.29 -22.64
C VAL A 14 -12.33 29.11 -22.92
N LEU A 15 -11.78 29.80 -23.91
CA LEU A 15 -10.36 29.72 -24.26
C LEU A 15 -9.47 30.23 -23.12
N ALA A 16 -9.83 31.36 -22.50
CA ALA A 16 -9.14 31.88 -21.32
C ALA A 16 -9.21 30.91 -20.13
N ALA A 17 -10.38 30.32 -19.87
CA ALA A 17 -10.55 29.35 -18.79
C ALA A 17 -9.69 28.09 -19.00
N VAL A 18 -9.67 27.53 -20.22
CA VAL A 18 -8.85 26.36 -20.56
C VAL A 18 -7.36 26.69 -20.44
N ALA A 19 -6.93 27.88 -20.87
CA ALA A 19 -5.54 28.32 -20.74
C ALA A 19 -5.09 28.42 -19.27
N ILE A 20 -5.90 29.02 -18.40
CA ILE A 20 -5.59 29.15 -16.96
C ILE A 20 -5.57 27.77 -16.30
N ILE A 21 -6.57 26.92 -16.55
CA ILE A 21 -6.60 25.55 -16.01
C ILE A 21 -5.36 24.77 -16.48
N GLY A 22 -4.96 24.90 -17.75
CA GLY A 22 -3.76 24.25 -18.29
C GLY A 22 -2.47 24.63 -17.57
N ILE A 23 -2.29 25.92 -17.22
CA ILE A 23 -1.13 26.37 -16.45
C ILE A 23 -1.15 25.81 -15.03
N ILE A 24 -2.32 25.84 -14.37
CA ILE A 24 -2.46 25.33 -12.99
C ILE A 24 -2.21 23.82 -12.94
N THR A 25 -2.79 23.05 -13.86
CA THR A 25 -2.60 21.59 -13.90
C THR A 25 -1.16 21.22 -14.22
N PHE A 26 -0.51 21.96 -15.13
CA PHE A 26 0.91 21.74 -15.44
C PHE A 26 1.82 21.93 -14.21
N LEU A 27 1.57 22.95 -13.39
CA LEU A 27 2.36 23.20 -12.18
C LEU A 27 2.00 22.24 -11.03
N ALA A 28 0.73 21.85 -10.90
CA ALA A 28 0.26 21.04 -9.78
C ALA A 28 0.49 19.53 -9.96
N MET A 29 0.35 19.01 -11.19
CA MET A 29 0.44 17.58 -11.48
C MET A 29 1.73 16.91 -10.99
N PRO A 30 2.96 17.45 -11.20
CA PRO A 30 4.17 16.79 -10.73
C PRO A 30 4.19 16.61 -9.21
N ASN A 31 3.75 17.62 -8.46
CA ASN A 31 3.71 17.56 -7.00
C ASN A 31 2.67 16.55 -6.50
N ILE A 32 1.48 16.51 -7.12
CA ILE A 32 0.44 15.53 -6.77
C ILE A 32 0.92 14.10 -6.99
N VAL A 33 1.61 13.84 -8.11
CA VAL A 33 2.15 12.51 -8.41
C VAL A 33 3.22 12.11 -7.39
N ALA A 34 4.12 13.02 -7.02
CA ALA A 34 5.14 12.77 -6.00
C ALA A 34 4.52 12.44 -4.63
N VAL A 35 3.56 13.25 -4.16
CA VAL A 35 2.87 13.04 -2.88
C VAL A 35 2.11 11.71 -2.88
N LYS A 36 1.48 11.34 -4.00
CA LYS A 36 0.82 10.04 -4.13
C LYS A 36 1.82 8.89 -4.00
N GLN A 37 2.95 8.96 -4.70
CA GLN A 37 3.99 7.94 -4.64
C GLN A 37 4.55 7.78 -3.21
N ASP A 38 4.82 8.90 -2.53
CA ASP A 38 5.30 8.89 -1.15
C ASP A 38 4.25 8.32 -0.19
N SER A 39 2.97 8.61 -0.42
CA SER A 39 1.86 8.05 0.36
C SER A 39 1.74 6.54 0.16
N GLU A 40 1.90 6.04 -1.07
CA GLU A 40 1.88 4.61 -1.38
C GLU A 40 3.08 3.88 -0.75
N ASN A 41 4.28 4.48 -0.82
CA ASN A 41 5.48 3.99 -0.12
C ASN A 41 5.24 3.87 1.39
N ASN A 42 4.76 4.94 2.02
CA ASN A 42 4.51 4.97 3.47
C ASN A 42 3.42 3.98 3.89
N LEU A 43 2.37 3.83 3.07
CA LEU A 43 1.34 2.82 3.29
C LEU A 43 1.92 1.41 3.23
N ALA A 44 2.78 1.12 2.25
CA ALA A 44 3.43 -0.18 2.11
C ALA A 44 4.33 -0.50 3.33
N ILE A 45 5.12 0.48 3.79
CA ILE A 45 5.94 0.35 5.01
C ILE A 45 5.06 0.07 6.23
N SER A 46 4.01 0.86 6.45
CA SER A 46 3.10 0.67 7.59
C SER A 46 2.43 -0.70 7.59
N ARG A 47 2.05 -1.19 6.41
CA ARG A 47 1.48 -2.54 6.24
C ARG A 47 2.50 -3.64 6.52
N ALA A 48 3.74 -3.47 6.08
CA ALA A 48 4.83 -4.40 6.37
C ALA A 48 5.15 -4.44 7.88
N GLU A 49 5.15 -3.29 8.56
CA GLU A 49 5.27 -3.22 10.03
C GLU A 49 4.12 -3.91 10.75
N ALA A 50 2.88 -3.74 10.28
CA ALA A 50 1.73 -4.45 10.84
C ALA A 50 1.89 -5.97 10.74
N ILE A 51 2.50 -6.48 9.65
CA ILE A 51 2.84 -7.90 9.53
C ILE A 51 3.96 -8.29 10.50
N ASN A 52 4.98 -7.46 10.69
CA ASN A 52 6.03 -7.72 11.70
C ASN A 52 5.44 -7.82 13.11
N ILE A 53 4.48 -6.94 13.45
CA ILE A 53 3.76 -7.00 14.74
C ILE A 53 2.91 -8.27 14.83
N ALA A 54 2.22 -8.65 13.75
CA ALA A 54 1.45 -9.89 13.69
C ALA A 54 2.36 -11.13 13.87
N LEU A 55 3.58 -11.09 13.31
CA LEU A 55 4.59 -12.15 13.47
C LEU A 55 5.04 -12.30 14.92
N VAL A 56 5.31 -11.17 15.60
CA VAL A 56 5.65 -11.17 17.02
C VAL A 56 4.47 -11.70 17.85
N THR A 57 3.25 -11.26 17.55
CA THR A 57 2.03 -11.71 18.26
C THR A 57 1.78 -13.20 18.04
N PHE A 58 2.02 -13.71 16.83
CA PHE A 58 1.93 -15.13 16.50
C PHE A 58 2.91 -15.97 17.34
N ILE A 59 4.16 -15.52 17.46
CA ILE A 59 5.19 -16.17 18.29
C ILE A 59 4.79 -16.14 19.77
N GLN A 60 4.28 -15.00 20.25
CA GLN A 60 3.83 -14.84 21.64
C GLN A 60 2.64 -15.74 21.97
N THR A 61 1.69 -15.88 21.06
CA THR A 61 0.45 -16.65 21.27
C THR A 61 0.69 -18.16 21.21
N ASN A 62 1.54 -18.63 20.29
CA ASN A 62 1.78 -20.06 20.09
C ASN A 62 2.96 -20.60 20.91
N GLY A 63 3.81 -19.72 21.43
CA GLY A 63 5.10 -20.06 22.01
C GLY A 63 6.17 -20.30 20.93
N HIS A 64 7.40 -19.92 21.22
CA HIS A 64 8.51 -19.85 20.25
C HIS A 64 8.70 -21.14 19.45
N ASN A 65 8.85 -22.29 20.13
CA ASN A 65 9.12 -23.57 19.45
C ASN A 65 7.97 -24.02 18.54
N ASN A 66 6.72 -23.85 18.98
CA ASN A 66 5.55 -24.23 18.18
C ASN A 66 5.37 -23.32 16.97
N ALA A 67 5.55 -22.00 17.17
CA ALA A 67 5.52 -21.01 16.10
C ALA A 67 6.56 -21.35 15.02
N THR A 68 7.79 -21.69 15.41
CA THR A 68 8.85 -22.12 14.48
C THR A 68 8.46 -23.39 13.73
N ASN A 69 7.86 -24.38 14.40
CA ASN A 69 7.38 -25.59 13.75
C ASN A 69 6.28 -25.32 12.72
N TYR A 70 5.26 -24.53 13.06
CA TYR A 70 4.20 -24.15 12.12
C TYR A 70 4.72 -23.32 10.95
N TRP A 71 5.69 -22.44 11.21
CA TRP A 71 6.34 -21.64 10.18
C TRP A 71 7.14 -22.48 9.18
N ASN A 72 7.91 -23.46 9.69
CA ASN A 72 8.75 -24.33 8.88
C ASN A 72 7.94 -25.36 8.07
N GLN A 73 6.75 -25.73 8.53
CA GLN A 73 5.81 -26.58 7.78
C GLN A 73 5.19 -25.85 6.58
N SER A 74 5.23 -24.52 6.58
CA SER A 74 4.68 -23.69 5.51
C SER A 74 5.74 -23.45 4.42
N SER A 75 5.54 -24.05 3.25
CA SER A 75 6.46 -23.94 2.09
C SER A 75 6.21 -22.71 1.21
N SER A 76 5.09 -22.01 1.40
CA SER A 76 4.70 -20.82 0.63
C SER A 76 4.44 -19.65 1.56
N ASP A 77 4.82 -18.46 1.13
CA ASP A 77 4.55 -17.20 1.85
C ASP A 77 3.04 -16.97 2.04
N GLN A 78 2.21 -17.47 1.13
CA GLN A 78 0.75 -17.40 1.28
C GLN A 78 0.25 -18.25 2.46
N HIS A 79 0.85 -19.42 2.71
CA HIS A 79 0.52 -20.25 3.88
C HIS A 79 1.04 -19.62 5.18
N ARG A 80 2.23 -19.00 5.15
CA ARG A 80 2.75 -18.27 6.31
C ARG A 80 1.87 -17.06 6.63
N TYR A 81 1.42 -16.37 5.61
CA TYR A 81 0.52 -15.23 5.73
C TYR A 81 -0.83 -15.63 6.34
N SER A 82 -1.38 -16.81 6.02
CA SER A 82 -2.63 -17.26 6.65
C SER A 82 -2.50 -17.52 8.16
N LEU A 83 -1.32 -17.92 8.65
CA LEU A 83 -1.03 -18.01 10.09
C LEU A 83 -1.03 -16.63 10.77
N LEU A 84 -0.53 -15.61 10.06
CA LEU A 84 -0.47 -14.24 10.55
C LEU A 84 -1.81 -13.52 10.44
N ALA A 85 -2.65 -13.88 9.48
CA ALA A 85 -3.94 -13.23 9.20
C ALA A 85 -4.86 -13.19 10.43
N ALA A 86 -4.83 -14.21 11.30
CA ALA A 86 -5.59 -14.25 12.55
C ALA A 86 -5.14 -13.19 13.59
N HIS A 87 -3.94 -12.64 13.43
CA HIS A 87 -3.32 -11.67 14.33
C HIS A 87 -3.33 -10.25 13.73
N MET A 88 -4.08 -10.03 12.65
CA MET A 88 -4.20 -8.76 11.95
C MET A 88 -5.66 -8.29 11.97
N ALA A 89 -5.90 -6.98 12.12
CA ALA A 89 -7.25 -6.44 12.22
C ALA A 89 -8.08 -6.59 10.91
N PHE A 90 -7.43 -6.51 9.74
CA PHE A 90 -8.08 -6.58 8.43
C PHE A 90 -7.16 -7.24 7.39
N ALA A 91 -6.96 -8.55 7.52
CA ALA A 91 -6.17 -9.32 6.55
C ALA A 91 -7.05 -9.82 5.39
N PRO A 92 -6.81 -9.41 4.13
CA PRO A 92 -7.41 -10.05 2.97
C PRO A 92 -6.93 -11.50 2.83
N ALA A 93 -7.63 -12.31 2.02
CA ALA A 93 -7.31 -13.72 1.84
C ALA A 93 -5.95 -13.98 1.17
N ILE A 94 -5.43 -13.03 0.38
CA ILE A 94 -4.20 -13.17 -0.41
C ILE A 94 -3.23 -12.04 -0.03
N ILE A 95 -1.94 -12.37 0.13
CA ILE A 95 -0.89 -11.41 0.51
C ILE A 95 -0.75 -10.26 -0.49
N GLU A 96 -0.93 -10.52 -1.79
CA GLU A 96 -0.85 -9.52 -2.87
C GLU A 96 -1.93 -8.44 -2.72
N ASN A 97 -3.13 -8.80 -2.28
CA ASN A 97 -4.22 -7.84 -2.05
C ASN A 97 -4.00 -7.00 -0.80
N TYR A 98 -3.06 -7.41 0.06
CA TYR A 98 -2.71 -6.65 1.25
C TYR A 98 -1.77 -5.49 0.91
N MET A 99 -1.01 -5.52 -0.19
CA MET A 99 -0.06 -4.45 -0.53
C MET A 99 -0.62 -3.50 -1.61
N PRO A 100 -0.19 -2.23 -1.65
CA PRO A 100 -0.49 -1.37 -2.79
C PRO A 100 0.15 -1.92 -4.07
N MET A 101 -0.43 -1.56 -5.23
CA MET A 101 0.03 -2.07 -6.53
C MET A 101 1.51 -1.72 -6.77
N GLY A 102 2.29 -2.70 -7.24
CA GLY A 102 3.73 -2.54 -7.46
C GLY A 102 4.60 -2.74 -6.22
N TYR A 103 3.98 -3.04 -5.07
CA TYR A 103 4.68 -3.44 -3.85
C TYR A 103 4.42 -4.91 -3.56
N THR A 104 5.48 -5.64 -3.27
CA THR A 104 5.38 -7.03 -2.85
C THR A 104 6.09 -7.20 -1.51
N LEU A 105 5.65 -8.22 -0.77
CA LEU A 105 6.17 -8.52 0.54
C LEU A 105 6.67 -9.95 0.55
N GLN A 106 7.90 -10.14 1.02
CA GLN A 106 8.50 -11.45 1.16
C GLN A 106 8.65 -11.78 2.65
N LEU A 107 8.02 -12.88 3.05
CA LEU A 107 8.11 -13.35 4.43
C LEU A 107 9.44 -14.10 4.63
N PRO A 108 10.06 -13.99 5.81
CA PRO A 108 11.33 -14.66 6.06
C PRO A 108 11.14 -16.18 6.04
N SER A 109 12.14 -16.89 5.51
CA SER A 109 12.10 -18.36 5.45
C SER A 109 12.22 -19.04 6.83
N SER A 110 12.78 -18.33 7.80
CA SER A 110 12.85 -18.72 9.21
C SER A 110 12.53 -17.53 10.10
N ILE A 111 11.90 -17.80 11.24
CA ILE A 111 11.62 -16.83 12.32
C ILE A 111 12.57 -16.98 13.51
N ASP A 112 13.57 -17.85 13.36
CA ASP A 112 14.68 -18.03 14.29
C ASP A 112 16.03 -17.89 13.54
N PRO A 113 16.79 -16.80 13.75
CA PRO A 113 16.43 -15.62 14.53
C PRO A 113 15.33 -14.80 13.84
N LEU A 114 14.57 -14.01 14.63
CA LEU A 114 13.49 -13.17 14.10
C LEU A 114 14.06 -12.12 13.14
N LYS A 115 13.53 -12.08 11.92
CA LYS A 115 13.89 -11.10 10.88
C LYS A 115 12.66 -10.32 10.45
N LYS A 116 12.85 -9.04 10.10
CA LYS A 116 11.80 -8.22 9.47
C LYS A 116 11.43 -8.81 8.11
N VAL A 117 10.18 -8.60 7.71
CA VAL A 117 9.71 -8.93 6.36
C VAL A 117 10.35 -8.00 5.33
N SER A 118 10.76 -8.54 4.17
CA SER A 118 11.34 -7.71 3.11
C SER A 118 10.23 -7.07 2.29
N LEU A 119 10.38 -5.76 2.05
CA LEU A 119 9.47 -4.96 1.25
C LEU A 119 10.14 -4.64 -0.08
N ILE A 120 9.52 -5.02 -1.19
CA ILE A 120 10.02 -4.74 -2.53
C ILE A 120 9.02 -3.77 -3.18
N GLY A 121 9.49 -2.58 -3.52
CA GLY A 121 8.73 -1.59 -4.26
C GLY A 121 9.11 -1.53 -5.75
N PRO A 122 8.54 -0.57 -6.50
CA PRO A 122 8.81 -0.41 -7.93
C PRO A 122 10.27 -0.14 -8.28
N SER A 123 11.03 0.45 -7.35
CA SER A 123 12.45 0.81 -7.51
C SER A 123 13.42 -0.20 -6.89
N GLY A 124 12.93 -1.29 -6.29
CA GLY A 124 13.75 -2.29 -5.61
C GLY A 124 13.37 -2.50 -4.13
N GLU A 125 14.29 -3.08 -3.35
CA GLU A 125 14.08 -3.33 -1.93
C GLU A 125 14.03 -2.02 -1.12
N ILE A 126 13.03 -1.91 -0.24
CA ILE A 126 12.82 -0.77 0.65
C ILE A 126 13.25 -1.19 2.06
N LEU A 127 14.25 -0.48 2.59
CA LEU A 127 14.70 -0.65 3.97
C LEU A 127 13.87 0.24 4.89
N TYR A 128 13.35 -0.36 5.96
CA TYR A 128 12.52 0.30 6.98
C TYR A 128 12.71 -0.37 8.34
#